data_AF-U6MQE4-F1
#
_entry.id   AF-U6MQE4-F1
#
_cell.length_a   1.000
_cell.length_b   1.000
_cell.length_c   1.000
_cell.angle_alpha   90.00
_cell.angle_beta   90.00
_cell.angle_gamma   90.00
#
_symmetry.space_group_name_H-M   'P 1'
#
loop_
_entity.id
_entity.type
_entity.pdbx_description
1 polymer ?
#
loop_
_entity_poly.entity_id
_entity_poly.type
_entity_poly.pdbx_seq_one_letter_code
_entity_poly.pdbx_strand_id
1 'polypeptide(L)'
;MAADDREYLSLKVMRLSQPSWETNVWPFVSLRDVAREDADALQAATEEAVNEKWLSSAHALLLPVTQGRVFSGEVFSAYLNITNTSAVQANNVKLQVELFLGRFRYVLFDNSEDPVLSLNPEDSFDCTIQHQLEESGTCMLVCSISHYIASSAEPKSFKKSFRFTAQSPFKVTHRIAHLQDKTVVECTLLNVSQQFVFLNEATILFCKGIHNFRPKDCFTVLFALFPTNPQLFLEDLAKHVPNLGQLTLQWRTSTGGVGTLSDYLLTNVPQPMQPLEVRLASFPSSVEVDRPFHVELEVINRLNTALQLVLNVKLSELEPFVLEGPSQLVNIMFPLSSQCKH
;
A
#
# COMPACT_ATOMS: atom_id res chain seq x y z
N MET A 1 -15.67 -50.73 15.77
CA MET A 1 -16.66 -49.92 15.03
C MET A 1 -16.32 -48.47 15.30
N ALA A 2 -15.68 -47.80 14.35
CA ALA A 2 -15.36 -46.38 14.45
C ALA A 2 -16.67 -45.60 14.40
N ALA A 3 -17.01 -44.89 15.48
CA ALA A 3 -18.17 -44.02 15.51
C ALA A 3 -17.94 -42.90 14.50
N ASP A 4 -18.83 -42.83 13.52
CA ASP A 4 -18.92 -41.80 12.50
C ASP A 4 -19.09 -40.44 13.19
N ASP A 5 -18.01 -39.67 13.27
CA ASP A 5 -17.98 -38.36 13.93
C ASP A 5 -18.65 -37.34 13.01
N ARG A 6 -19.98 -37.47 12.86
CA ARG A 6 -20.78 -36.57 12.03
C ARG A 6 -20.74 -35.19 12.66
N GLU A 7 -20.26 -34.20 11.89
CA GLU A 7 -20.40 -32.79 12.25
C GLU A 7 -21.90 -32.48 12.38
N TYR A 8 -22.35 -32.14 13.60
CA TYR A 8 -23.76 -31.81 13.87
C TYR A 8 -24.14 -30.44 13.32
N LEU A 9 -23.16 -29.52 13.34
CA LEU A 9 -23.30 -28.18 12.83
C LEU A 9 -22.41 -28.03 11.60
N SER A 10 -22.94 -27.38 10.57
CA SER A 10 -22.22 -27.04 9.35
C SER A 10 -21.82 -25.58 9.38
N LEU A 11 -20.52 -25.29 9.22
CA LEU A 11 -20.01 -23.93 9.05
C LEU A 11 -19.80 -23.63 7.57
N LYS A 12 -20.43 -22.56 7.08
CA LYS A 12 -20.16 -21.95 5.78
C LYS A 12 -19.59 -20.55 5.98
N VAL A 13 -18.49 -20.25 5.30
CA VAL A 13 -17.87 -18.92 5.34
C VAL A 13 -17.78 -18.39 3.92
N MET A 14 -18.28 -17.16 3.73
CA MET A 14 -18.31 -16.48 2.44
C MET A 14 -17.62 -15.14 2.55
N ARG A 15 -16.76 -14.80 1.58
CA ARG A 15 -16.21 -13.45 1.48
C ARG A 15 -17.32 -12.51 1.02
N LEU A 16 -17.42 -11.35 1.67
CA LEU A 16 -18.25 -10.26 1.20
C LEU A 16 -17.39 -9.35 0.31
N SER A 17 -17.68 -9.33 -0.98
CA SER A 17 -17.06 -8.41 -1.94
C SER A 17 -17.93 -7.17 -2.14
N GLN A 18 -17.29 -6.03 -2.43
CA GLN A 18 -17.99 -4.83 -2.88
C GLN A 18 -18.47 -5.02 -4.34
N PRO A 19 -19.44 -4.21 -4.82
CA PRO A 19 -19.87 -4.28 -6.21
C PRO A 19 -18.70 -4.01 -7.16
N SER A 20 -18.49 -4.89 -8.14
CA SER A 20 -17.45 -4.75 -9.16
C SER A 20 -17.75 -3.56 -10.07
N TRP A 21 -16.68 -2.90 -10.53
CA TRP A 21 -16.77 -1.84 -11.55
C TRP A 21 -16.77 -2.40 -12.98
N GLU A 22 -16.56 -3.71 -13.12
CA GLU A 22 -16.75 -4.40 -14.40
C GLU A 22 -18.22 -4.34 -14.81
N THR A 23 -18.52 -3.79 -15.98
CA THR A 23 -19.88 -3.65 -16.53
C THR A 23 -20.62 -4.98 -16.73
N ASN A 24 -19.94 -6.13 -16.63
CA ASN A 24 -20.56 -7.45 -16.55
C ASN A 24 -20.81 -7.87 -15.09
N VAL A 25 -21.40 -6.97 -14.30
CA VAL A 25 -21.82 -7.27 -12.93
C VAL A 25 -22.99 -8.25 -13.01
N TRP A 26 -22.70 -9.54 -12.78
CA TRP A 26 -23.68 -10.63 -12.72
C TRP A 26 -24.39 -10.91 -14.05
N PRO A 27 -24.43 -12.15 -14.53
CA PRO A 27 -25.44 -12.49 -15.52
C PRO A 27 -26.76 -12.41 -14.74
N PHE A 28 -27.46 -11.28 -14.85
CA PHE A 28 -28.88 -11.24 -14.56
C PHE A 28 -29.46 -12.47 -15.24
N VAL A 29 -30.06 -13.37 -14.46
CA VAL A 29 -30.87 -14.45 -15.00
C VAL A 29 -31.92 -13.76 -15.86
N SER A 30 -31.73 -13.80 -17.17
CA SER A 30 -32.76 -13.42 -18.10
C SER A 30 -33.82 -14.52 -17.99
N LEU A 31 -34.81 -14.32 -17.11
CA LEU A 31 -36.00 -15.17 -17.01
C LEU A 31 -36.77 -15.28 -18.34
N ARG A 32 -36.35 -14.55 -19.38
CA ARG A 32 -36.87 -14.65 -20.75
C ARG A 32 -36.47 -15.94 -21.46
N ASP A 33 -35.43 -16.63 -20.98
CA ASP A 33 -34.93 -17.85 -21.64
C ASP A 33 -35.57 -19.14 -21.09
N VAL A 34 -36.42 -19.03 -20.06
CA VAL A 34 -37.18 -20.17 -19.50
C VAL A 34 -38.39 -20.57 -20.38
N ALA A 35 -38.65 -19.85 -21.47
CA ALA A 35 -39.86 -20.00 -22.28
C ALA A 35 -39.59 -20.38 -23.75
N ARG A 36 -38.49 -21.08 -24.06
CA ARG A 36 -38.24 -21.58 -25.42
C ARG A 36 -37.76 -23.03 -25.40
N GLU A 37 -38.74 -23.93 -25.53
CA GLU A 37 -38.48 -25.26 -26.10
C GLU A 37 -38.08 -25.06 -27.57
N ASP A 38 -37.03 -25.76 -27.98
CA ASP A 38 -36.49 -25.88 -29.35
C ASP A 38 -35.57 -24.75 -29.86
N ALA A 39 -34.24 -24.97 -29.77
CA ALA A 39 -33.31 -24.92 -30.91
C ALA A 39 -31.84 -25.22 -30.53
N ASP A 40 -31.23 -26.13 -31.30
CA ASP A 40 -29.83 -26.26 -31.73
C ASP A 40 -28.62 -26.33 -30.77
N ALA A 41 -27.70 -27.23 -31.12
CA ALA A 41 -26.41 -27.50 -30.50
C ALA A 41 -25.46 -26.28 -30.37
N LEU A 42 -25.75 -25.16 -31.06
CA LEU A 42 -25.03 -23.90 -30.88
C LEU A 42 -25.39 -23.23 -29.54
N GLN A 43 -26.60 -23.49 -29.03
CA GLN A 43 -27.09 -22.99 -27.75
C GLN A 43 -26.43 -23.71 -26.58
N ALA A 44 -26.14 -25.01 -26.69
CA ALA A 44 -25.39 -25.77 -25.68
C ALA A 44 -23.96 -25.24 -25.47
N ALA A 45 -23.25 -24.86 -26.54
CA ALA A 45 -21.92 -24.23 -26.44
C ALA A 45 -21.99 -22.81 -25.84
N THR A 46 -23.10 -22.10 -26.08
CA THR A 46 -23.34 -20.78 -25.51
C THR A 46 -23.71 -20.88 -24.03
N GLU A 47 -24.49 -21.89 -23.66
CA GLU A 47 -24.82 -22.25 -22.27
C GLU A 47 -23.58 -22.73 -21.51
N GLU A 48 -22.70 -23.54 -22.09
CA GLU A 48 -21.41 -23.94 -21.49
C GLU A 48 -20.50 -22.73 -21.25
N ALA A 49 -20.38 -21.81 -22.21
CA ALA A 49 -19.59 -20.59 -22.06
C ALA A 49 -20.16 -19.61 -21.01
N VAL A 50 -21.49 -19.55 -20.89
CA VAL A 50 -22.18 -18.82 -19.82
C VAL A 50 -21.95 -19.49 -18.46
N ASN A 51 -21.98 -20.83 -18.40
CA ASN A 51 -21.79 -21.59 -17.18
C ASN A 51 -20.34 -21.51 -16.65
N GLU A 52 -19.33 -21.54 -17.52
CA GLU A 52 -17.92 -21.29 -17.13
C GLU A 52 -17.72 -19.87 -16.59
N LYS A 53 -18.37 -18.86 -17.19
CA LYS A 53 -18.41 -17.48 -16.67
C LYS A 53 -19.15 -17.37 -15.33
N TRP A 54 -20.20 -18.17 -15.14
CA TRP A 54 -21.00 -18.24 -13.90
C TRP A 54 -20.18 -18.83 -12.74
N LEU A 55 -19.46 -19.92 -13.02
CA LEU A 55 -18.55 -20.54 -12.06
C LEU A 55 -17.43 -19.57 -11.68
N SER A 56 -16.87 -18.80 -12.62
CA SER A 56 -15.88 -17.76 -12.33
C SER A 56 -16.39 -16.71 -11.32
N SER A 57 -17.67 -16.35 -11.37
CA SER A 57 -18.30 -15.38 -10.45
C SER A 57 -18.68 -15.97 -9.09
N ALA A 58 -18.99 -17.27 -8.99
CA ALA A 58 -19.17 -17.97 -7.70
C ALA A 58 -17.89 -17.96 -6.85
N HIS A 59 -16.70 -17.92 -7.48
CA HIS A 59 -15.42 -17.77 -6.76
C HIS A 59 -15.28 -16.41 -6.05
N ALA A 60 -16.13 -15.41 -6.33
CA ALA A 60 -16.10 -14.12 -5.64
C ALA A 60 -16.57 -14.24 -4.17
N LEU A 61 -17.50 -15.17 -3.91
CA LEU A 61 -18.06 -15.43 -2.57
C LEU A 61 -17.27 -16.48 -1.80
N LEU A 62 -16.49 -17.33 -2.49
CA LEU A 62 -15.57 -18.23 -1.82
C LEU A 62 -14.51 -17.41 -1.09
N LEU A 63 -14.13 -17.85 0.11
CA LEU A 63 -12.90 -17.36 0.71
C LEU A 63 -11.76 -17.57 -0.29
N PRO A 64 -10.89 -16.56 -0.52
CA PRO A 64 -9.92 -16.60 -1.60
C PRO A 64 -8.84 -17.65 -1.30
N VAL A 65 -9.10 -18.88 -1.70
CA VAL A 65 -8.13 -19.98 -1.68
C VAL A 65 -7.06 -19.74 -2.77
N THR A 66 -7.41 -18.94 -3.78
CA THR A 66 -6.51 -18.52 -4.87
C THR A 66 -5.81 -17.20 -4.52
N GLN A 67 -4.49 -17.17 -4.78
CA GLN A 67 -3.64 -15.99 -4.57
C GLN A 67 -4.12 -14.78 -5.40
N GLY A 68 -3.92 -13.56 -4.88
CA GLY A 68 -4.04 -12.32 -5.67
C GLY A 68 -5.40 -11.61 -5.67
N ARG A 69 -6.36 -12.02 -4.82
CA ARG A 69 -7.70 -11.39 -4.74
C ARG A 69 -7.91 -10.44 -3.56
N VAL A 70 -6.96 -10.39 -2.63
CA VAL A 70 -7.04 -9.58 -1.41
C VAL A 70 -5.78 -8.76 -1.35
N PHE A 71 -5.94 -7.45 -1.18
CA PHE A 71 -4.80 -6.56 -1.07
C PHE A 71 -4.61 -6.02 0.34
N SER A 72 -3.36 -5.81 0.73
CA SER A 72 -3.02 -5.02 1.92
C SER A 72 -3.49 -3.58 1.71
N GLY A 73 -4.12 -3.00 2.73
CA GLY A 73 -4.80 -1.72 2.69
C GLY A 73 -6.32 -1.84 2.60
N GLU A 74 -6.85 -3.01 2.22
CA GLU A 74 -8.30 -3.25 2.11
C GLU A 74 -8.95 -3.70 3.43
N VAL A 75 -10.26 -3.49 3.53
CA VAL A 75 -11.08 -4.10 4.60
C VAL A 75 -11.56 -5.48 4.15
N PHE A 76 -11.02 -6.52 4.75
CA PHE A 76 -11.51 -7.88 4.62
C PHE A 76 -12.86 -8.01 5.32
N SER A 77 -13.88 -8.47 4.59
CA SER A 77 -15.22 -8.73 5.13
C SER A 77 -15.64 -10.16 4.82
N ALA A 78 -16.24 -10.84 5.79
CA ALA A 78 -16.76 -12.19 5.60
C ALA A 78 -18.06 -12.40 6.36
N TYR A 79 -18.94 -13.20 5.78
CA TYR A 79 -20.18 -13.70 6.36
C TYR A 79 -19.98 -15.14 6.78
N LEU A 80 -20.39 -15.47 8.00
CA LEU A 80 -20.30 -16.80 8.58
C LEU A 80 -21.72 -17.26 8.89
N ASN A 81 -22.04 -18.49 8.50
CA ASN A 81 -23.29 -19.15 8.83
C ASN A 81 -23.01 -20.52 9.43
N ILE A 82 -23.60 -20.75 10.60
CA ILE A 82 -23.63 -22.03 11.29
C ILE A 82 -25.05 -22.57 11.16
N THR A 83 -25.22 -23.65 10.40
CA THR A 83 -26.51 -24.33 10.25
C THR A 83 -26.52 -25.62 11.07
N ASN A 84 -27.61 -25.89 11.79
CA ASN A 84 -27.80 -27.20 12.40
C ASN A 84 -28.33 -28.19 11.36
N THR A 85 -27.44 -29.02 10.82
CA THR A 85 -27.76 -30.06 9.83
C THR A 85 -28.11 -31.41 10.49
N SER A 86 -28.18 -31.44 11.83
CA SER A 86 -28.50 -32.65 12.58
C SER A 86 -29.99 -32.73 12.91
N ALA A 87 -30.47 -33.92 13.22
CA ALA A 87 -31.86 -34.12 13.66
C ALA A 87 -32.11 -33.75 15.14
N VAL A 88 -31.09 -33.24 15.85
CA VAL A 88 -31.15 -32.97 17.29
C VAL A 88 -30.84 -31.49 17.55
N GLN A 89 -31.50 -30.89 18.54
CA GLN A 89 -31.23 -29.52 18.95
C GLN A 89 -29.81 -29.37 19.51
N ALA A 90 -29.09 -28.37 19.02
CA ALA A 90 -27.81 -27.94 19.55
C ALA A 90 -28.03 -26.81 20.57
N ASN A 91 -27.35 -26.88 21.71
CA ASN A 91 -27.51 -25.95 22.82
C ASN A 91 -26.18 -25.23 23.09
N ASN A 92 -26.28 -23.98 23.55
CA ASN A 92 -25.14 -23.17 23.98
C ASN A 92 -24.04 -23.12 22.90
N VAL A 93 -24.44 -22.75 21.67
CA VAL A 93 -23.55 -22.68 20.50
C VAL A 93 -22.70 -21.42 20.61
N LYS A 94 -21.39 -21.64 20.71
CA LYS A 94 -20.35 -20.62 20.78
C LYS A 94 -19.49 -20.66 19.53
N LEU A 95 -19.25 -19.50 18.96
CA LEU A 95 -18.40 -19.23 17.82
C LEU A 95 -17.33 -18.21 18.26
N GLN A 96 -16.07 -18.60 18.09
CA GLN A 96 -14.93 -17.71 18.19
C GLN A 96 -14.23 -17.64 16.83
N VAL A 97 -14.07 -16.43 16.30
CA VAL A 97 -13.43 -16.17 15.01
C VAL A 97 -12.17 -15.35 15.22
N GLU A 98 -11.06 -15.88 14.74
CA GLU A 98 -9.75 -15.30 14.90
C GLU A 98 -9.04 -15.16 13.57
N LEU A 99 -8.40 -14.03 13.33
CA LEU A 99 -7.56 -13.80 12.17
C LEU A 99 -6.10 -13.70 12.60
N PHE A 100 -5.27 -14.56 12.03
CA PHE A 100 -3.82 -14.50 12.17
C PHE A 100 -3.24 -13.82 10.93
N LEU A 101 -2.49 -12.74 11.11
CA LEU A 101 -1.77 -12.03 10.05
C LEU A 101 -0.29 -11.96 10.45
N GLY A 102 0.53 -12.82 9.83
CA GLY A 102 1.94 -12.95 10.22
C GLY A 102 2.08 -13.36 11.70
N ARG A 103 2.55 -12.44 12.54
CA ARG A 103 2.72 -12.64 14.00
C ARG A 103 1.56 -12.14 14.85
N PHE A 104 0.64 -11.38 14.25
CA PHE A 104 -0.46 -10.75 14.96
C PHE A 104 -1.69 -11.67 14.98
N ARG A 105 -2.43 -11.64 16.10
CA ARG A 105 -3.68 -12.38 16.31
C ARG A 105 -4.78 -11.37 16.64
N TYR A 106 -5.86 -11.39 15.87
CA TYR A 106 -7.02 -10.54 16.05
C TYR A 106 -8.24 -11.40 16.30
N VAL A 107 -8.96 -11.16 17.41
CA VAL A 107 -10.27 -11.77 17.64
C VAL A 107 -11.30 -10.89 16.96
N LEU A 108 -11.96 -11.42 15.94
CA LEU A 108 -12.91 -10.67 15.10
C LEU A 108 -14.36 -10.86 15.55
N PHE A 109 -14.66 -11.98 16.19
CA PHE A 109 -15.97 -12.27 16.74
C PHE A 109 -15.84 -13.29 17.87
N ASP A 110 -16.56 -13.09 18.97
CA ASP A 110 -16.65 -14.02 20.09
C ASP A 110 -18.01 -13.85 20.77
N ASN A 111 -18.84 -14.88 20.78
CA ASN A 111 -20.12 -14.89 21.50
C ASN A 111 -20.08 -15.80 22.75
N SER A 112 -18.91 -16.02 23.34
CA SER A 112 -18.78 -16.86 24.53
C SER A 112 -19.52 -16.31 25.76
N GLU A 113 -19.69 -14.99 25.84
CA GLU A 113 -20.45 -14.29 26.88
C GLU A 113 -21.98 -14.36 26.67
N ASP A 114 -22.43 -14.33 25.41
CA ASP A 114 -23.84 -14.44 25.03
C ASP A 114 -24.03 -15.53 23.95
N PRO A 115 -23.97 -16.81 24.35
CA PRO A 115 -24.04 -17.93 23.42
C PRO A 115 -25.45 -18.11 22.86
N VAL A 116 -25.55 -18.66 21.66
CA VAL A 116 -26.85 -19.04 21.10
C VAL A 116 -27.40 -20.22 21.91
N LEU A 117 -28.42 -19.94 22.72
CA LEU A 117 -28.90 -20.88 23.75
C LEU A 117 -29.41 -22.19 23.14
N SER A 118 -30.13 -22.11 22.03
CA SER A 118 -30.68 -23.25 21.32
C SER A 118 -30.74 -23.00 19.82
N LEU A 119 -30.33 -23.98 19.02
CA LEU A 119 -30.41 -23.99 17.56
C LEU A 119 -31.11 -25.28 17.14
N ASN A 120 -32.36 -25.18 16.68
CA ASN A 120 -33.14 -26.36 16.28
C ASN A 120 -32.63 -26.94 14.95
N PRO A 121 -33.01 -28.18 14.60
CA PRO A 121 -32.76 -28.72 13.27
C PRO A 121 -33.21 -27.74 12.17
N GLU A 122 -32.38 -27.54 11.15
CA GLU A 122 -32.58 -26.58 10.04
C GLU A 122 -32.50 -25.10 10.40
N ASP A 123 -32.42 -24.73 11.69
CA ASP A 123 -32.14 -23.34 12.07
C ASP A 123 -30.66 -23.00 11.81
N SER A 124 -30.41 -21.72 11.57
CA SER A 124 -29.06 -21.19 11.40
C SER A 124 -28.78 -19.97 12.26
N PHE A 125 -27.53 -19.83 12.67
CA PHE A 125 -26.98 -18.63 13.28
C PHE A 125 -25.93 -18.03 12.34
N ASP A 126 -25.98 -16.72 12.13
CA ASP A 126 -25.05 -16.02 11.26
C ASP A 126 -24.46 -14.77 11.88
N CYS A 127 -23.27 -14.41 11.40
CA CYS A 127 -22.60 -13.17 11.75
C CYS A 127 -21.73 -12.66 10.61
N THR A 128 -21.39 -11.37 10.66
CA THR A 128 -20.46 -10.73 9.72
C THR A 128 -19.26 -10.19 10.46
N ILE A 129 -18.08 -10.43 9.92
CA ILE A 129 -16.81 -9.92 10.44
C ILE A 129 -16.18 -8.94 9.45
N GLN A 130 -15.45 -7.95 9.98
CA GLN A 130 -14.67 -7.00 9.19
C GLN A 130 -13.32 -6.74 9.84
N HIS A 131 -12.26 -6.64 9.04
CA HIS A 131 -10.92 -6.31 9.52
C HIS A 131 -10.09 -5.63 8.44
N GLN A 132 -9.40 -4.53 8.78
CA GLN A 132 -8.50 -3.85 7.86
C GLN A 132 -7.15 -4.56 7.79
N LEU A 133 -6.74 -4.98 6.59
CA LEU A 133 -5.50 -5.70 6.38
C LEU A 133 -4.35 -4.72 6.19
N GLU A 134 -3.69 -4.32 7.27
CA GLU A 134 -2.63 -3.30 7.20
C GLU A 134 -1.38 -3.79 6.44
N GLU A 135 -1.00 -5.05 6.64
CA GLU A 135 0.23 -5.61 6.11
C GLU A 135 -0.03 -6.66 5.02
N SER A 136 0.91 -6.75 4.06
CA SER A 136 0.98 -7.88 3.13
C SER A 136 1.46 -9.13 3.85
N GLY A 137 0.83 -10.27 3.62
CA GLY A 137 1.21 -11.51 4.28
C GLY A 137 0.24 -12.66 4.10
N THR A 138 0.56 -13.79 4.72
CA THR A 138 -0.36 -14.93 4.80
C THR A 138 -1.32 -14.72 5.95
N CYS A 139 -2.61 -14.76 5.64
CA CYS A 139 -3.71 -14.67 6.58
C CYS A 139 -4.24 -16.08 6.88
N MET A 140 -4.58 -16.35 8.13
CA MET A 140 -5.30 -17.55 8.53
C MET A 140 -6.52 -17.16 9.36
N LEU A 141 -7.71 -17.33 8.79
CA LEU A 141 -8.98 -17.17 9.50
C LEU A 141 -9.34 -18.50 10.17
N VAL A 142 -9.47 -18.48 11.48
CA VAL A 142 -9.78 -19.65 12.31
C VAL A 142 -11.15 -19.45 12.91
N CYS A 143 -12.06 -20.39 12.65
CA CYS A 143 -13.38 -20.43 13.26
C CYS A 143 -13.43 -21.64 14.20
N SER A 144 -13.59 -21.38 15.50
CA SER A 144 -13.73 -22.40 16.53
C SER A 144 -15.17 -22.43 17.02
N ILE A 145 -15.85 -23.56 16.85
CA ILE A 145 -17.24 -23.74 17.25
C ILE A 145 -17.29 -24.74 18.39
N SER A 146 -18.01 -24.41 19.46
CA SER A 146 -18.33 -25.34 20.55
C SER A 146 -19.82 -25.32 20.83
N HIS A 147 -20.40 -26.48 21.12
CA HIS A 147 -21.82 -26.65 21.38
C HIS A 147 -22.07 -27.89 22.22
N TYR A 148 -23.26 -27.98 22.79
CA TYR A 148 -23.79 -29.19 23.42
C TYR A 148 -24.93 -29.72 22.55
N ILE A 149 -25.26 -31.00 22.67
CA ILE A 149 -26.39 -31.60 21.98
C ILE A 149 -27.37 -32.09 23.05
N ALA A 150 -28.67 -31.92 22.84
CA ALA A 150 -29.68 -32.32 23.84
C ALA A 150 -29.56 -33.79 24.30
N SER A 151 -29.04 -34.68 23.44
CA SER A 151 -28.86 -36.10 23.73
C SER A 151 -27.50 -36.47 24.37
N SER A 152 -26.59 -35.51 24.59
CA SER A 152 -25.25 -35.77 25.12
C SER A 152 -24.79 -34.68 26.09
N ALA A 153 -24.25 -35.07 27.23
CA ALA A 153 -23.73 -34.13 28.23
C ALA A 153 -22.30 -33.62 27.92
N GLU A 154 -21.62 -34.20 26.92
CA GLU A 154 -20.26 -33.80 26.55
C GLU A 154 -20.28 -32.63 25.56
N PRO A 155 -19.44 -31.59 25.76
CA PRO A 155 -19.31 -30.52 24.79
C PRO A 155 -18.64 -31.05 23.51
N LYS A 156 -19.28 -30.79 22.38
CA LYS A 156 -18.71 -31.03 21.06
C LYS A 156 -18.07 -29.76 20.54
N SER A 157 -16.89 -29.89 19.94
CA SER A 157 -16.22 -28.76 19.32
C SER A 157 -15.53 -29.18 18.04
N PHE A 158 -15.50 -28.27 17.08
CA PHE A 158 -14.72 -28.42 15.86
C PHE A 158 -14.17 -27.06 15.45
N LYS A 159 -13.08 -27.10 14.68
CA LYS A 159 -12.38 -25.91 14.22
C LYS A 159 -12.11 -26.03 12.73
N LYS A 160 -12.44 -24.99 11.99
CA LYS A 160 -12.11 -24.87 10.56
C LYS A 160 -11.20 -23.67 10.36
N SER A 161 -10.14 -23.87 9.57
CA SER A 161 -9.17 -22.83 9.24
C SER A 161 -9.15 -22.56 7.74
N PHE A 162 -9.10 -21.30 7.38
CA PHE A 162 -9.09 -20.82 6.00
C PHE A 162 -7.86 -19.96 5.79
N ARG A 163 -6.99 -20.38 4.87
CA ARG A 163 -5.75 -19.68 4.54
C ARG A 163 -5.94 -18.88 3.25
N PHE A 164 -5.52 -17.62 3.29
CA PHE A 164 -5.46 -16.74 2.11
C PHE A 164 -4.26 -15.79 2.24
N THR A 165 -3.94 -15.05 1.18
CA THR A 165 -2.79 -14.12 1.18
C THR A 165 -3.24 -12.72 0.83
N ALA A 166 -2.82 -11.73 1.62
CA ALA A 166 -2.91 -10.31 1.31
C ALA A 166 -1.63 -9.87 0.60
N GLN A 167 -1.74 -9.24 -0.57
CA GLN A 167 -0.59 -8.75 -1.35
C GLN A 167 -0.64 -7.23 -1.50
N SER A 168 0.51 -6.58 -1.72
CA SER A 168 0.48 -5.18 -2.14
C SER A 168 0.11 -5.12 -3.62
N PRO A 169 -0.88 -4.30 -4.03
CA PRO A 169 -1.26 -4.17 -5.43
C PRO A 169 -0.20 -3.39 -6.21
N PHE A 170 0.52 -2.51 -5.52
CA PHE A 170 1.54 -1.65 -6.11
C PHE A 170 2.91 -1.93 -5.50
N LYS A 171 3.92 -1.90 -6.36
CA LYS A 171 5.32 -1.72 -5.95
C LYS A 171 5.68 -0.27 -6.18
N VAL A 172 6.03 0.42 -5.10
CA VAL A 172 6.50 1.81 -5.15
C VAL A 172 8.02 1.83 -5.04
N THR A 173 8.67 2.52 -5.97
CA THR A 173 10.12 2.79 -5.93
C THR A 173 10.37 4.27 -6.07
N HIS A 174 11.32 4.82 -5.32
CA HIS A 174 11.72 6.22 -5.45
C HIS A 174 13.23 6.36 -5.64
N ARG A 175 13.63 7.42 -6.32
CA ARG A 175 15.01 7.86 -6.48
C ARG A 175 15.08 9.36 -6.19
N ILE A 176 15.97 9.74 -5.30
CA ILE A 176 16.20 11.13 -4.93
C ILE A 176 17.50 11.60 -5.58
N ALA A 177 17.46 12.76 -6.23
CA ALA A 177 18.60 13.42 -6.81
C ALA A 177 18.71 14.84 -6.25
N HIS A 178 19.91 15.20 -5.79
CA HIS A 178 20.21 16.57 -5.37
C HIS A 178 20.91 17.29 -6.51
N LEU A 179 20.20 18.25 -7.10
CA LEU A 179 20.75 19.24 -8.02
C LEU A 179 21.15 20.48 -7.22
N GLN A 180 21.96 21.36 -7.80
CA GLN A 180 22.61 22.48 -7.09
C GLN A 180 21.61 23.32 -6.26
N ASP A 181 20.44 23.61 -6.81
CA ASP A 181 19.38 24.43 -6.19
C ASP A 181 18.16 23.63 -5.73
N LYS A 182 18.06 22.33 -6.07
CA LYS A 182 16.79 21.58 -5.97
C LYS A 182 17.00 20.11 -5.58
N THR A 183 16.15 19.64 -4.68
CA THR A 183 15.99 18.20 -4.45
C THR A 183 14.84 17.69 -5.31
N VAL A 184 15.16 16.79 -6.23
CA VAL A 184 14.21 16.19 -7.17
C VAL A 184 13.96 14.75 -6.77
N VAL A 185 12.71 14.34 -6.77
CA VAL A 185 12.27 12.98 -6.45
C VAL A 185 11.59 12.39 -7.68
N GLU A 186 12.14 11.29 -8.16
CA GLU A 186 11.50 10.40 -9.12
C GLU A 186 10.77 9.31 -8.33
N CYS A 187 9.46 9.23 -8.49
CA CYS A 187 8.65 8.19 -7.87
C CYS A 187 7.97 7.36 -8.96
N THR A 188 8.10 6.05 -8.85
CA THR A 188 7.57 5.08 -9.81
C THR A 188 6.61 4.14 -9.10
N LEU A 189 5.40 4.06 -9.65
CA LEU A 189 4.33 3.18 -9.22
C LEU A 189 4.13 2.08 -10.26
N LEU A 190 4.36 0.83 -9.88
CA LEU A 190 4.16 -0.34 -10.74
C LEU A 190 2.99 -1.17 -10.21
N ASN A 191 2.00 -1.46 -11.06
CA ASN A 191 0.98 -2.46 -10.76
C ASN A 191 1.61 -3.86 -10.86
N VAL A 192 1.82 -4.51 -9.72
CA VAL A 192 2.37 -5.88 -9.62
C VAL A 192 1.30 -6.95 -9.48
N SER A 193 0.04 -6.54 -9.37
CA SER A 193 -1.07 -7.46 -9.28
C SER A 193 -1.36 -8.11 -10.64
N GLN A 194 -2.10 -9.23 -10.60
CA GLN A 194 -2.55 -9.93 -11.81
C GLN A 194 -3.87 -9.35 -12.36
N GLN A 195 -4.38 -8.26 -11.78
CA GLN A 195 -5.67 -7.66 -12.13
C GLN A 195 -5.57 -6.15 -12.34
N PHE A 196 -6.66 -5.56 -12.85
CA PHE A 196 -6.77 -4.11 -12.99
C PHE A 196 -6.94 -3.48 -11.61
N VAL A 197 -6.23 -2.38 -11.38
CA VAL A 197 -6.34 -1.57 -10.16
C VAL A 197 -6.54 -0.12 -10.56
N PHE A 198 -7.56 0.50 -9.98
CA PHE A 198 -7.94 1.89 -10.23
C PHE A 198 -7.36 2.77 -9.13
N LEU A 199 -6.37 3.58 -9.44
CA LEU A 199 -5.82 4.56 -8.51
C LEU A 199 -6.78 5.76 -8.43
N ASN A 200 -7.30 6.07 -7.23
CA ASN A 200 -8.20 7.19 -7.01
C ASN A 200 -7.46 8.47 -6.65
N GLU A 201 -6.49 8.34 -5.74
CA GLU A 201 -5.72 9.46 -5.22
C GLU A 201 -4.29 9.03 -4.91
N ALA A 202 -3.33 9.86 -5.28
CA ALA A 202 -1.95 9.75 -4.81
C ALA A 202 -1.46 11.14 -4.40
N THR A 203 -1.39 11.38 -3.09
CA THR A 203 -1.24 12.72 -2.51
C THR A 203 0.08 13.39 -2.91
N ILE A 204 1.18 12.64 -2.95
CA ILE A 204 2.50 13.17 -3.36
C ILE A 204 2.63 13.25 -4.90
N LEU A 205 1.97 12.37 -5.64
CA LEU A 205 2.06 12.35 -7.11
C LEU A 205 1.14 13.41 -7.75
N PHE A 206 0.38 14.17 -6.95
CA PHE A 206 -0.67 15.09 -7.39
C PHE A 206 -1.60 14.50 -8.44
N CYS A 207 -1.80 13.18 -8.37
CA CYS A 207 -2.61 12.43 -9.30
C CYS A 207 -4.07 12.58 -8.87
N LYS A 208 -4.78 13.53 -9.47
CA LYS A 208 -6.21 13.77 -9.24
C LYS A 208 -7.02 13.13 -10.36
N GLY A 209 -7.80 12.12 -10.03
CA GLY A 209 -8.66 11.41 -10.98
C GLY A 209 -8.52 9.89 -10.85
N ILE A 210 -9.40 9.16 -11.54
CA ILE A 210 -9.36 7.69 -11.53
C ILE A 210 -8.44 7.23 -12.66
N HIS A 211 -7.26 6.71 -12.32
CA HIS A 211 -6.33 6.14 -13.28
C HIS A 211 -6.43 4.62 -13.29
N ASN A 212 -6.72 4.05 -14.45
CA ASN A 212 -6.80 2.59 -14.62
C ASN A 212 -5.41 2.02 -14.91
N PHE A 213 -4.85 1.25 -13.98
CA PHE A 213 -3.60 0.52 -14.15
C PHE A 213 -3.88 -0.93 -14.54
N ARG A 214 -3.44 -1.32 -15.73
CA ARG A 214 -3.42 -2.72 -16.15
C ARG A 214 -2.29 -3.47 -15.43
N PRO A 215 -2.34 -4.81 -15.36
CA PRO A 215 -1.21 -5.58 -14.85
C PRO A 215 0.09 -5.18 -15.56
N LYS A 216 1.15 -4.92 -14.78
CA LYS A 216 2.46 -4.45 -15.24
C LYS A 216 2.52 -3.01 -15.75
N ASP A 217 1.42 -2.25 -15.75
CA ASP A 217 1.49 -0.83 -16.05
C ASP A 217 2.34 -0.11 -15.01
N CYS A 218 3.11 0.84 -15.51
CA CYS A 218 4.08 1.62 -14.76
C CYS A 218 3.79 3.10 -14.95
N PHE A 219 3.77 3.86 -13.86
CA PHE A 219 3.61 5.30 -13.87
C PHE A 219 4.74 5.95 -13.07
N THR A 220 5.52 6.80 -13.74
CA THR A 220 6.64 7.51 -13.14
C THR A 220 6.37 9.01 -13.15
N VAL A 221 6.55 9.66 -12.00
CA VAL A 221 6.45 11.11 -11.84
C VAL A 221 7.75 11.64 -11.28
N LEU A 222 8.18 12.77 -11.82
CA LEU A 222 9.30 13.54 -11.33
C LEU A 222 8.77 14.84 -10.71
N PHE A 223 9.11 15.13 -9.46
CA PHE A 223 8.73 16.36 -8.79
C PHE A 223 9.87 16.93 -7.95
N ALA A 224 9.92 18.26 -7.80
CA ALA A 224 10.87 18.94 -6.95
C ALA A 224 10.26 19.21 -5.56
N LEU A 225 11.05 19.04 -4.51
CA LEU A 225 10.67 19.40 -3.15
C LEU A 225 11.00 20.87 -2.91
N PHE A 226 10.04 21.61 -2.35
CA PHE A 226 10.22 23.01 -1.96
C PHE A 226 9.96 23.17 -0.46
N PRO A 227 10.75 23.99 0.24
CA PRO A 227 10.51 24.27 1.64
C PRO A 227 9.20 25.04 1.82
N THR A 228 8.39 24.66 2.81
CA THR A 228 7.17 25.40 3.17
C THR A 228 7.48 26.84 3.60
N ASN A 229 8.66 27.08 4.20
CA ASN A 229 9.17 28.41 4.47
C ASN A 229 10.34 28.74 3.53
N PRO A 230 10.16 29.65 2.56
CA PRO A 230 11.21 30.00 1.58
C PRO A 230 12.40 30.74 2.20
N GLN A 231 12.29 31.23 3.45
CA GLN A 231 13.40 31.88 4.16
C GLN A 231 14.41 30.88 4.75
N LEU A 232 14.03 29.60 4.89
CA LEU A 232 14.97 28.55 5.22
C LEU A 232 15.69 28.17 3.91
N PHE A 233 16.98 28.51 3.81
CA PHE A 233 17.88 27.98 2.77
C PHE A 233 18.00 26.46 2.95
N LEU A 234 17.00 25.74 2.43
CA LEU A 234 16.86 24.29 2.51
C LEU A 234 17.63 23.58 1.39
N GLU A 235 18.41 24.33 0.60
CA GLU A 235 19.24 23.81 -0.50
C GLU A 235 20.18 22.67 -0.04
N ASP A 236 20.58 22.68 1.24
CA ASP A 236 21.39 21.61 1.82
C ASP A 236 20.70 20.79 2.89
N LEU A 237 19.68 21.28 3.59
CA LEU A 237 19.02 20.51 4.66
C LEU A 237 18.39 19.22 4.12
N ALA A 238 17.79 19.24 2.92
CA ALA A 238 17.21 18.05 2.31
C ALA A 238 18.26 16.94 2.07
N LYS A 239 19.52 17.30 1.81
CA LYS A 239 20.64 16.35 1.67
C LYS A 239 20.99 15.63 2.98
N HIS A 240 20.61 16.20 4.13
CA HIS A 240 20.95 15.69 5.46
C HIS A 240 19.74 15.08 6.18
N VAL A 241 18.52 15.34 5.69
CA VAL A 241 17.29 14.82 6.27
C VAL A 241 17.04 13.40 5.74
N PRO A 242 17.00 12.37 6.61
CA PRO A 242 16.82 10.99 6.17
C PRO A 242 15.39 10.67 5.72
N ASN A 243 14.39 11.45 6.17
CA ASN A 243 12.99 11.24 5.83
C ASN A 243 12.40 12.53 5.24
N LEU A 244 12.10 12.51 3.94
CA LEU A 244 11.61 13.66 3.20
C LEU A 244 10.07 13.73 3.16
N GLY A 245 9.37 12.70 3.65
CA GLY A 245 7.92 12.66 3.68
C GLY A 245 7.35 11.26 3.46
N GLN A 246 6.02 11.18 3.42
CA GLN A 246 5.29 9.92 3.34
C GLN A 246 4.30 9.93 2.17
N LEU A 247 4.39 8.94 1.29
CA LEU A 247 3.47 8.76 0.17
C LEU A 247 2.23 8.03 0.65
N THR A 248 1.08 8.65 0.43
CA THR A 248 -0.22 8.01 0.59
C THR A 248 -0.84 7.71 -0.78
N LEU A 249 -1.31 6.47 -0.96
CA LEU A 249 -2.04 6.01 -2.13
C LEU A 249 -3.41 5.52 -1.70
N GLN A 250 -4.43 5.84 -2.48
CA GLN A 250 -5.77 5.27 -2.37
C GLN A 250 -6.18 4.68 -3.70
N TRP A 251 -6.67 3.44 -3.68
CA TRP A 251 -7.09 2.74 -4.88
C TRP A 251 -8.37 1.95 -4.67
N ARG A 252 -8.89 1.47 -5.79
CA ARG A 252 -9.96 0.51 -5.90
C ARG A 252 -9.55 -0.64 -6.78
N THR A 253 -10.04 -1.83 -6.49
CA THR A 253 -9.85 -3.01 -7.35
C THR A 253 -10.97 -3.14 -8.36
N SER A 254 -10.80 -3.95 -9.39
CA SER A 254 -11.87 -4.28 -10.33
C SER A 254 -13.09 -4.92 -9.66
N THR A 255 -12.87 -5.62 -8.55
CA THR A 255 -13.92 -6.22 -7.70
C THR A 255 -14.49 -5.27 -6.66
N GLY A 256 -14.20 -3.96 -6.75
CA GLY A 256 -14.77 -2.92 -5.89
C GLY A 256 -14.10 -2.78 -4.53
N GLY A 257 -13.12 -3.61 -4.16
CA GLY A 257 -12.36 -3.45 -2.93
C GLY A 257 -11.64 -2.10 -2.90
N VAL A 258 -11.72 -1.38 -1.77
CA VAL A 258 -11.05 -0.10 -1.57
C VAL A 258 -9.84 -0.34 -0.68
N GLY A 259 -8.67 0.15 -1.08
CA GLY A 259 -7.44 0.03 -0.30
C GLY A 259 -6.69 1.34 -0.17
N THR A 260 -5.97 1.48 0.94
CA THR A 260 -5.07 2.61 1.21
C THR A 260 -3.69 2.11 1.61
N LEU A 261 -2.64 2.72 1.07
CA LEU A 261 -1.25 2.56 1.48
C LEU A 261 -0.83 3.89 2.05
N SER A 262 -0.52 3.94 3.34
CA SER A 262 -0.15 5.19 4.02
C SER A 262 1.22 5.15 4.65
N ASP A 263 1.96 4.03 4.59
CA ASP A 263 3.21 3.79 5.32
C ASP A 263 4.48 3.95 4.48
N TYR A 264 4.37 4.29 3.18
CA TYR A 264 5.54 4.40 2.30
C TYR A 264 6.35 5.67 2.58
N LEU A 265 7.57 5.50 3.12
CA LEU A 265 8.48 6.59 3.47
C LEU A 265 9.42 6.95 2.31
N LEU A 266 9.54 8.24 2.00
CA LEU A 266 10.55 8.77 1.09
C LEU A 266 11.86 8.96 1.85
N THR A 267 12.69 7.91 1.82
CA THR A 267 13.96 7.87 2.53
C THR A 267 15.09 8.42 1.69
N ASN A 268 15.75 9.47 2.19
CA ASN A 268 16.98 9.95 1.59
C ASN A 268 18.19 9.18 2.14
N VAL A 269 19.26 9.10 1.35
CA VAL A 269 20.58 8.69 1.83
C VAL A 269 21.31 9.97 2.23
N PRO A 270 21.37 10.31 3.54
CA PRO A 270 21.93 11.58 3.94
C PRO A 270 23.41 11.65 3.60
N GLN A 271 23.81 12.74 2.95
CA GLN A 271 25.21 13.05 2.70
C GLN A 271 25.81 13.66 3.98
N PRO A 272 27.05 13.31 4.35
CA PRO A 272 27.70 13.94 5.50
C PRO A 272 27.92 15.43 5.20
N MET A 273 27.51 16.28 6.12
CA MET A 273 27.68 17.73 5.98
C MET A 273 29.17 18.05 5.95
N GLN A 274 29.63 18.60 4.83
CA GLN A 274 30.98 19.12 4.73
C GLN A 274 31.10 20.36 5.62
N PRO A 275 32.20 20.52 6.37
CA PRO A 275 32.39 21.66 7.28
C PRO A 275 32.44 23.01 6.53
N LEU A 276 32.95 22.99 5.31
CA LEU A 276 33.09 24.15 4.44
C LEU A 276 32.53 23.79 3.07
N GLU A 277 31.70 24.67 2.52
CA GLU A 277 31.17 24.55 1.17
C GLU A 277 31.62 25.76 0.36
N VAL A 278 32.09 25.53 -0.87
CA VAL A 278 32.46 26.59 -1.82
C VAL A 278 31.60 26.41 -3.06
N ARG A 279 30.91 27.47 -3.45
CA ARG A 279 30.03 27.49 -4.64
C ARG A 279 30.39 28.65 -5.54
N LEU A 280 30.17 28.46 -6.83
CA LEU A 280 30.27 29.53 -7.82
C LEU A 280 29.00 30.37 -7.73
N ALA A 281 29.11 31.60 -7.23
CA ALA A 281 27.98 32.52 -7.08
C ALA A 281 27.63 33.17 -8.42
N SER A 282 28.64 33.64 -9.15
CA SER A 282 28.45 34.19 -10.48
C SER A 282 29.65 33.92 -11.38
N PHE A 283 29.35 33.64 -12.65
CA PHE A 283 30.33 33.47 -13.71
C PHE A 283 29.74 33.95 -15.04
N PRO A 284 30.50 34.73 -15.82
CA PRO A 284 30.02 35.24 -17.11
C PRO A 284 29.86 34.10 -18.11
N SER A 285 28.70 34.04 -18.78
CA SER A 285 28.38 32.98 -19.76
C SER A 285 29.31 32.93 -20.98
N SER A 286 30.03 34.02 -21.27
CA SER A 286 31.06 34.11 -22.31
C SER A 286 32.13 35.09 -21.85
N VAL A 287 33.40 34.80 -22.14
CA VAL A 287 34.55 35.66 -21.85
C VAL A 287 35.29 36.00 -23.13
N GLU A 288 35.74 37.25 -23.26
CA GLU A 288 36.56 37.69 -24.38
C GLU A 288 38.04 37.44 -24.08
N VAL A 289 38.81 37.05 -25.11
CA VAL A 289 40.27 36.85 -24.98
C VAL A 289 40.93 38.19 -24.64
N ASP A 290 41.94 38.15 -23.76
CA ASP A 290 42.70 39.32 -23.28
C ASP A 290 41.87 40.40 -22.55
N ARG A 291 40.67 40.06 -22.07
CA ARG A 291 39.87 40.96 -21.23
C ARG A 291 39.67 40.40 -19.82
N PRO A 292 39.82 41.26 -18.77
CA PRO A 292 39.53 40.83 -17.42
C PRO A 292 38.04 40.55 -17.26
N PHE A 293 37.72 39.52 -16.49
CA PHE A 293 36.36 39.18 -16.10
C PHE A 293 36.31 38.86 -14.62
N HIS A 294 35.12 38.97 -14.03
CA HIS A 294 34.91 38.72 -12.62
C HIS A 294 34.25 37.36 -12.42
N VAL A 295 34.70 36.67 -11.38
CA VAL A 295 34.11 35.43 -10.88
C VAL A 295 33.84 35.63 -9.39
N GLU A 296 32.61 35.35 -8.97
CA GLU A 296 32.25 35.41 -7.57
C GLU A 296 32.16 33.99 -7.01
N LEU A 297 32.89 33.76 -5.92
CA LEU A 297 32.84 32.52 -5.16
C LEU A 297 32.16 32.80 -3.83
N GLU A 298 31.14 32.01 -3.51
CA GLU A 298 30.51 32.01 -2.20
C GLU A 298 31.14 30.88 -1.37
N VAL A 299 31.61 31.21 -0.17
CA VAL A 299 32.15 30.25 0.78
C VAL A 299 31.26 30.24 2.01
N ILE A 300 30.77 29.05 2.38
CA ILE A 300 29.78 28.87 3.42
C ILE A 300 30.39 28.02 4.54
N ASN A 301 30.53 28.62 5.72
CA ASN A 301 30.90 27.89 6.94
C ASN A 301 29.65 27.22 7.54
N ARG A 302 29.63 25.89 7.51
CA ARG A 302 28.54 25.06 8.05
C ARG A 302 28.78 24.59 9.48
N LEU A 303 29.90 24.98 10.10
CA LEU A 303 30.23 24.65 11.47
C LEU A 303 29.73 25.71 12.46
N ASN A 304 29.52 25.29 13.71
CA ASN A 304 29.21 26.18 14.83
C ASN A 304 30.44 26.93 15.37
N THR A 305 31.60 26.71 14.77
CA THR A 305 32.87 27.33 15.15
C THR A 305 33.35 28.27 14.05
N ALA A 306 33.99 29.38 14.44
CA ALA A 306 34.67 30.23 13.47
C ALA A 306 35.82 29.46 12.79
N LEU A 307 35.95 29.63 11.47
CA LEU A 307 37.00 29.03 10.68
C LEU A 307 37.96 30.13 10.20
N GLN A 308 39.26 29.91 10.37
CA GLN A 308 40.27 30.70 9.69
C GLN A 308 40.52 30.08 8.32
N LEU A 309 40.12 30.78 7.27
CA LEU A 309 40.19 30.31 5.90
C LEU A 309 41.40 30.92 5.20
N VAL A 310 42.11 30.07 4.46
CA VAL A 310 43.16 30.49 3.54
C VAL A 310 42.75 30.01 2.15
N LEU A 311 42.35 30.95 1.30
CA LEU A 311 42.06 30.66 -0.10
C LEU A 311 43.36 30.78 -0.88
N ASN A 312 43.81 29.67 -1.46
CA ASN A 312 45.02 29.62 -2.28
C ASN A 312 44.66 29.30 -3.72
N VAL A 313 45.04 30.19 -4.62
CA VAL A 313 44.87 30.00 -6.05
C VAL A 313 46.15 29.36 -6.60
N LYS A 314 46.04 28.14 -7.10
CA LYS A 314 47.15 27.46 -7.78
C LYS A 314 47.23 27.93 -9.24
N LEU A 315 48.08 28.91 -9.50
CA LEU A 315 48.27 29.50 -10.83
C LEU A 315 48.68 28.47 -11.90
N SER A 316 49.35 27.38 -11.52
CA SER A 316 49.72 26.29 -12.42
C SER A 316 48.52 25.50 -12.96
N GLU A 317 47.37 25.54 -12.28
CA GLU A 317 46.14 24.83 -12.69
C GLU A 317 45.18 25.76 -13.44
N LEU A 318 45.54 27.05 -13.64
CA LEU A 318 44.67 28.08 -14.21
C LEU A 318 44.88 28.33 -15.70
N GLU A 319 45.85 27.69 -16.37
CA GLU A 319 46.07 27.90 -17.81
C GLU A 319 44.77 27.63 -18.61
N PRO A 320 44.34 28.55 -19.50
CA PRO A 320 45.07 29.70 -20.05
C PRO A 320 44.86 31.04 -19.32
N PHE A 321 44.19 31.06 -18.16
CA PHE A 321 43.82 32.28 -17.44
C PHE A 321 44.96 32.83 -16.57
N VAL A 322 45.04 34.16 -16.48
CA VAL A 322 45.97 34.89 -15.61
C VAL A 322 45.16 35.59 -14.52
N LEU A 323 45.59 35.43 -13.27
CA LEU A 323 44.99 36.12 -12.12
C LEU A 323 45.73 37.44 -11.88
N GLU A 324 45.00 38.55 -11.87
CA GLU A 324 45.54 39.85 -11.45
C GLU A 324 45.20 40.10 -9.97
N GLY A 325 46.17 39.91 -9.07
CA GLY A 325 45.98 40.12 -7.63
C GLY A 325 46.76 39.14 -6.74
N PRO A 326 46.54 39.19 -5.41
CA PRO A 326 47.18 38.26 -4.47
C PRO A 326 46.72 36.82 -4.72
N SER A 327 47.65 35.88 -4.80
CA SER A 327 47.37 34.45 -4.97
C SER A 327 46.87 33.76 -3.70
N GLN A 328 46.94 34.45 -2.55
CA GLN A 328 46.47 33.99 -1.25
C GLN A 328 45.60 35.05 -0.59
N LEU A 329 44.45 34.63 -0.07
CA LEU A 329 43.58 35.46 0.76
C LEU A 329 43.35 34.77 2.10
N VAL A 330 43.55 35.50 3.20
CA VAL A 330 43.31 35.02 4.56
C VAL A 330 42.10 35.76 5.14
N ASN A 331 41.09 35.02 5.59
CA ASN A 331 39.89 35.61 6.19
C ASN A 331 39.38 34.75 7.36
N ILE A 332 38.70 35.37 8.32
CA ILE A 332 38.03 34.67 9.42
C ILE A 332 36.54 34.63 9.11
N MET A 333 36.02 33.42 8.93
CA MET A 333 34.60 33.20 8.67
C MET A 333 33.91 32.72 9.95
N PHE A 334 33.05 33.57 10.49
CA PHE A 334 32.19 33.20 11.60
C PHE A 334 31.15 32.17 11.16
N PRO A 335 30.60 31.36 12.08
CA PRO A 335 29.47 30.49 11.79
C PRO A 335 28.36 31.30 11.12
N LEU A 336 27.60 30.68 10.22
CA LEU A 336 26.34 31.26 9.76
C LEU A 336 25.48 31.50 11.01
N SER A 337 25.46 32.73 11.51
CA SER A 337 24.64 33.06 12.65
C SER A 337 23.22 32.72 12.25
N SER A 338 22.52 31.93 13.07
CA SER A 338 21.07 31.92 13.05
C SER A 338 20.60 33.36 13.19
N GLN A 339 20.33 34.02 12.06
CA GLN A 339 19.59 35.27 12.05
C GLN A 339 18.13 34.94 12.38
N CYS A 340 17.91 34.52 13.62
CA CYS A 340 16.69 34.85 14.34
C CYS A 340 16.94 36.22 14.97
N LYS A 341 16.54 37.31 14.29
CA LYS A 341 16.27 38.58 14.97
C LYS A 341 15.12 39.35 14.29
N HIS A 342 13.99 39.27 15.01
CA HIS A 342 12.86 40.20 15.16
C HIS A 342 11.87 40.43 14.02
#